data_AF-A0A2V7Z8H3-F1
#
_entry.id   AF-A0A2V7Z8H3-F1
#
_cell.length_a   1.000
_cell.length_b   1.000
_cell.length_c   1.000
_cell.angle_alpha   90.00
_cell.angle_beta   90.00
_cell.angle_gamma   90.00
#
_symmetry.space_group_name_H-M   'P 1'
#
loop_
_entity.id
_entity.type
_entity.pdbx_description
1 polymer ?
#
loop_
_entity_poly.entity_id
_entity_poly.type
_entity_poly.pdbx_seq_one_letter_code
_entity_poly.pdbx_strand_id
1 'polypeptide(L)'
;MEAMRPQIAGGPTGIRFQLINRLDKPLSMLRWSTPFEGWRGTLFSVSLQGQEIPYRGPMVKRGDPVPGDYMKLRAGESQIIGIDLSQAYDMSKPGLYTVKVTGGAHDVIQDGTQPPRPRDRFQPVGLICNELTLDVKKGVAENKVNY
;
A
#
# COMPACT_ATOMS: atom_id res chain seq x y z
N MET A 1 -0.67 -4.87 -8.22
CA MET A 1 -1.36 -5.19 -6.95
C MET A 1 -2.31 -6.34 -7.23
N GLU A 2 -2.55 -7.20 -6.26
CA GLU A 2 -3.46 -8.34 -6.41
C GLU A 2 -4.24 -8.61 -5.12
N ALA A 3 -5.43 -9.18 -5.22
CA ALA A 3 -6.24 -9.58 -4.07
C ALA A 3 -5.65 -10.84 -3.41
N MET A 4 -5.71 -10.91 -2.08
CA MET A 4 -5.32 -12.11 -1.33
C MET A 4 -6.56 -12.87 -0.88
N ARG A 5 -6.83 -14.02 -1.53
CA ARG A 5 -8.03 -14.87 -1.30
C ARG A 5 -9.37 -14.19 -1.72
N PRO A 6 -10.48 -14.93 -1.78
CA PRO A 6 -11.81 -14.33 -1.88
C PRO A 6 -12.11 -13.43 -0.68
N GLN A 7 -12.70 -12.25 -0.93
CA GLN A 7 -12.96 -11.25 0.10
C GLN A 7 -14.39 -11.37 0.62
N ILE A 8 -14.56 -11.35 1.94
CA ILE A 8 -15.86 -11.40 2.61
C ILE A 8 -16.11 -10.07 3.31
N ALA A 9 -17.31 -9.54 3.15
CA ALA A 9 -17.74 -8.29 3.78
C ALA A 9 -17.60 -8.36 5.31
N GLY A 10 -16.93 -7.36 5.88
CA GLY A 10 -16.61 -7.29 7.31
C GLY A 10 -15.44 -8.18 7.76
N GLY A 11 -14.86 -8.97 6.86
CA GLY A 11 -13.66 -9.75 7.12
C GLY A 11 -12.36 -9.03 6.70
N PRO A 12 -11.20 -9.64 7.01
CA PRO A 12 -9.90 -9.17 6.53
C PRO A 12 -9.92 -9.02 5.01
N THR A 13 -9.53 -7.84 4.53
CA THR A 13 -9.45 -7.55 3.09
C THR A 13 -8.01 -7.39 2.65
N GLY A 14 -7.33 -8.53 2.50
CA GLY A 14 -5.91 -8.59 2.16
C GLY A 14 -5.64 -8.27 0.69
N ILE A 15 -4.66 -7.40 0.45
CA ILE A 15 -4.08 -7.15 -0.88
C ILE A 15 -2.56 -7.35 -0.83
N ARG A 16 -2.00 -7.79 -1.94
CA ARG A 16 -0.55 -7.87 -2.13
C ARG A 16 -0.08 -6.73 -3.01
N PHE A 17 0.92 -6.02 -2.50
CA PHE A 17 1.64 -4.97 -3.19
C PHE A 17 3.02 -5.51 -3.60
N GLN A 18 3.39 -5.31 -4.86
CA GLN A 18 4.71 -5.66 -5.38
C GLN A 18 5.35 -4.41 -5.94
N LEU A 19 6.57 -4.15 -5.50
CA LEU A 19 7.45 -3.12 -6.03
C LEU A 19 8.61 -3.80 -6.75
N ILE A 20 8.96 -3.29 -7.93
CA ILE A 20 10.02 -3.86 -8.76
C ILE A 20 10.98 -2.74 -9.13
N ASN A 21 12.27 -2.92 -8.82
CA ASN A 21 13.31 -2.10 -9.42
C ASN A 21 13.52 -2.55 -10.87
N ARG A 22 13.07 -1.73 -11.82
CA ARG A 22 13.21 -2.02 -13.26
C ARG A 22 14.55 -1.56 -13.84
N LEU A 23 15.43 -0.98 -13.02
CA LEU A 23 16.76 -0.56 -13.43
C LEU A 23 17.74 -1.72 -13.35
N ASP A 24 18.85 -1.57 -14.07
CA ASP A 24 20.02 -2.45 -14.09
C ASP A 24 21.01 -2.16 -12.96
N LYS A 25 20.68 -1.24 -12.06
CA LYS A 25 21.50 -0.83 -10.92
C LYS A 25 20.70 -0.83 -9.61
N PRO A 26 21.36 -0.99 -8.44
CA PRO A 26 20.70 -0.89 -7.16
C PRO A 26 20.17 0.53 -6.92
N LEU A 27 19.08 0.62 -6.16
CA LEU A 27 18.52 1.87 -5.68
C LEU A 27 18.13 1.77 -4.21
N SER A 28 18.04 2.93 -3.55
CA SER A 28 17.41 3.07 -2.24
C SER A 28 16.13 3.89 -2.41
N MET A 29 15.01 3.39 -1.90
CA MET A 29 13.72 4.06 -1.95
C MET A 29 13.23 4.38 -0.55
N LEU A 30 12.72 5.59 -0.33
CA LEU A 30 12.05 5.94 0.91
C LEU A 30 10.72 5.19 1.02
N ARG A 31 10.49 4.47 2.12
CA ARG A 31 9.28 3.65 2.33
C ARG A 31 8.01 4.46 2.60
N TRP A 32 8.15 5.76 2.88
CA TRP A 32 7.02 6.60 3.25
C TRP A 32 5.94 6.65 2.18
N SER A 33 4.68 6.68 2.62
CA SER A 33 3.51 6.63 1.75
C SER A 33 3.47 5.41 0.83
N THR A 34 4.10 4.30 1.23
CA THR A 34 3.99 3.00 0.57
C THR A 34 3.54 1.93 1.58
N PRO A 35 3.00 0.79 1.14
CA PRO A 35 2.67 -0.30 2.05
C PRO A 35 3.84 -0.83 2.90
N PHE A 36 5.10 -0.60 2.49
CA PHE A 36 6.30 -1.06 3.21
C PHE A 36 6.56 -0.34 4.55
N GLU A 37 5.79 0.70 4.88
CA GLU A 37 5.79 1.33 6.21
C GLU A 37 4.56 0.98 7.06
N GLY A 38 3.65 0.17 6.54
CA GLY A 38 2.34 -0.07 7.12
C GLY A 38 1.39 1.12 7.00
N TRP A 39 0.29 1.09 7.73
CA TRP A 39 -0.67 2.21 7.75
C TRP A 39 -0.10 3.38 8.55
N ARG A 40 0.38 4.40 7.85
CA ARG A 40 0.86 5.68 8.41
C ARG A 40 0.44 6.87 7.54
N GLY A 41 -0.68 6.72 6.85
CA GLY A 41 -1.23 7.68 5.92
C GLY A 41 -2.11 7.03 4.85
N THR A 42 -2.71 7.87 4.02
CA THR A 42 -3.56 7.45 2.90
C THR A 42 -2.71 6.89 1.76
N LEU A 43 -2.50 5.58 1.76
CA LEU A 43 -1.73 4.87 0.72
C LEU A 43 -2.55 4.59 -0.55
N PHE A 44 -3.87 4.49 -0.39
CA PHE A 44 -4.78 4.14 -1.47
C PHE A 44 -6.00 5.07 -1.48
N SER A 45 -6.61 5.20 -2.66
CA SER A 45 -8.01 5.63 -2.78
C SER A 45 -8.82 4.38 -2.98
N VAL A 46 -9.86 4.22 -2.15
CA VAL A 46 -10.75 3.07 -2.16
C VAL A 46 -12.15 3.59 -2.43
N SER A 47 -12.85 3.00 -3.38
CA SER A 47 -14.27 3.28 -3.63
C SER A 47 -15.09 1.99 -3.68
N LEU A 48 -16.34 2.08 -3.27
CA LEU A 48 -17.34 1.02 -3.42
C LEU A 48 -18.36 1.49 -4.45
N GLN A 49 -18.46 0.76 -5.57
CA GLN A 49 -19.38 1.10 -6.67
C GLN A 49 -19.27 2.57 -7.12
N GLY A 50 -18.03 3.09 -7.15
CA GLY A 50 -17.74 4.47 -7.55
C GLY A 50 -17.84 5.51 -6.44
N GLN A 51 -18.40 5.18 -5.27
CA GLN A 51 -18.43 6.09 -4.11
C GLN A 51 -17.16 5.92 -3.27
N GLU A 52 -16.42 7.00 -3.06
CA GLU A 52 -15.20 6.99 -2.27
C GLU A 52 -15.46 6.62 -0.80
N ILE A 53 -14.60 5.76 -0.26
CA ILE A 53 -14.58 5.35 1.14
C ILE A 53 -13.47 6.13 1.84
N PRO A 54 -13.79 6.91 2.90
CA PRO A 54 -12.80 7.69 3.60
C PRO A 54 -11.80 6.80 4.33
N TYR A 55 -10.53 7.22 4.31
CA TYR A 55 -9.49 6.64 5.14
C TYR A 55 -9.76 6.89 6.63
N ARG A 56 -9.64 5.85 7.45
CA ARG A 56 -9.85 5.88 8.91
C ARG A 56 -8.61 5.42 9.70
N GLY A 57 -7.49 5.17 9.02
CA GLY A 57 -6.25 4.75 9.66
C GLY A 57 -5.46 5.91 10.28
N PRO A 58 -4.31 5.59 10.91
CA PRO A 58 -3.46 6.60 11.55
C PRO A 58 -2.77 7.53 10.54
N MET A 59 -2.71 8.81 10.90
CA MET A 59 -1.96 9.84 10.19
C MET A 59 -0.76 10.28 11.01
N VAL A 60 0.42 10.38 10.39
CA VAL A 60 1.66 10.77 11.09
C VAL A 60 2.28 12.02 10.47
N LYS A 61 2.70 12.96 11.32
CA LYS A 61 3.59 14.06 10.92
C LYS A 61 5.03 13.56 10.92
N ARG A 62 5.87 14.09 10.02
CA ARG A 62 7.25 13.62 9.83
C ARG A 62 8.22 14.80 9.82
N GLY A 63 9.39 14.61 10.43
CA GLY A 63 10.59 15.44 10.21
C GLY A 63 11.36 14.91 9.00
N ASP A 64 12.68 15.11 8.96
CA ASP A 64 13.54 14.44 7.97
C ASP A 64 13.61 12.92 8.20
N PRO A 65 13.80 12.13 7.13
CA PRO A 65 13.92 10.69 7.26
C PRO A 65 15.23 10.27 7.92
N VAL A 66 15.20 9.11 8.58
CA VAL A 66 16.39 8.44 9.11
C VAL A 66 16.83 7.31 8.17
N PRO A 67 18.06 6.77 8.28
CA PRO A 67 18.53 5.69 7.39
C PRO A 67 17.57 4.48 7.35
N GLY A 68 16.95 4.15 8.48
CA GLY A 68 15.99 3.05 8.59
C GLY A 68 14.69 3.26 7.80
N ASP A 69 14.35 4.47 7.38
CA ASP A 69 13.15 4.74 6.56
C ASP A 69 13.33 4.29 5.11
N TYR A 70 14.57 4.08 4.65
CA TYR A 70 14.87 3.65 3.30
C TYR A 70 14.93 2.12 3.20
N MET A 71 14.48 1.59 2.07
CA MET A 71 14.72 0.22 1.66
C MET A 71 15.65 0.17 0.45
N LYS A 72 16.54 -0.82 0.42
CA LYS A 72 17.43 -1.07 -0.71
C LYS A 72 16.83 -2.13 -1.61
N LEU A 73 16.90 -1.90 -2.93
CA LEU A 73 16.51 -2.83 -3.96
C LEU A 73 17.71 -3.04 -4.90
N ARG A 74 18.14 -4.28 -5.10
CA ARG A 74 19.14 -4.61 -6.13
C ARG A 74 18.55 -4.39 -7.53
N ALA A 75 19.43 -4.41 -8.54
CA ALA A 75 19.03 -4.41 -9.94
C ALA A 75 18.02 -5.54 -10.22
N GLY A 76 16.90 -5.22 -10.85
CA GLY A 76 15.84 -6.20 -11.14
C GLY A 76 15.10 -6.77 -9.92
N GLU A 77 15.45 -6.38 -8.69
CA GLU A 77 14.85 -6.95 -7.49
C GLU A 77 13.40 -6.54 -7.34
N SER A 78 12.58 -7.48 -6.88
CA SER A 78 11.21 -7.21 -6.48
C SER A 78 10.99 -7.51 -5.00
N GLN A 79 10.22 -6.64 -4.36
CA GLN A 79 9.82 -6.75 -2.97
C GLN A 79 8.30 -6.80 -2.90
N ILE A 80 7.79 -7.67 -2.03
CA ILE A 80 6.37 -7.97 -1.92
C ILE A 80 5.95 -7.77 -0.47
N ILE A 81 4.80 -7.16 -0.27
CA ILE A 81 4.16 -7.05 1.04
C ILE A 81 2.66 -7.26 0.95
N GLY A 82 2.09 -7.92 1.95
CA GLY A 82 0.65 -8.00 2.16
C GLY A 82 0.18 -6.89 3.09
N ILE A 83 -0.94 -6.24 2.77
CA ILE A 83 -1.59 -5.25 3.62
C ILE A 83 -3.09 -5.49 3.63
N ASP A 84 -3.73 -5.26 4.78
CA ASP A 84 -5.16 -5.46 4.95
C ASP A 84 -5.89 -4.12 4.92
N LEU A 85 -6.75 -3.93 3.91
CA LEU A 85 -7.55 -2.71 3.73
C LEU A 85 -8.56 -2.50 4.86
N SER A 86 -9.05 -3.57 5.49
CA SER A 86 -10.03 -3.48 6.58
C SER A 86 -9.47 -2.79 7.84
N GLN A 87 -8.14 -2.69 7.97
CA GLN A 87 -7.48 -1.96 9.05
C GLN A 87 -7.59 -0.44 8.91
N ALA A 88 -7.91 0.07 7.72
CA ALA A 88 -7.91 1.50 7.42
C ALA A 88 -9.14 2.00 6.66
N TYR A 89 -9.96 1.10 6.10
CA TYR A 89 -11.17 1.42 5.34
C TYR A 89 -12.34 0.57 5.83
N ASP A 90 -13.55 1.11 5.64
CA ASP A 90 -14.78 0.40 5.96
C ASP A 90 -15.11 -0.63 4.87
N MET A 91 -14.71 -1.88 5.11
CA MET A 91 -14.94 -3.02 4.21
C MET A 91 -16.15 -3.86 4.62
N SER A 92 -17.09 -3.28 5.39
CA SER A 92 -18.23 -4.00 5.97
C SER A 92 -19.33 -4.37 4.97
N LYS A 93 -19.35 -3.72 3.80
CA LYS A 93 -20.40 -3.91 2.79
C LYS A 93 -19.94 -4.86 1.68
N PRO A 94 -20.79 -5.76 1.19
CA PRO A 94 -20.49 -6.49 -0.04
C PRO A 94 -20.57 -5.56 -1.25
N GLY A 95 -19.85 -5.91 -2.31
CA GLY A 95 -19.90 -5.19 -3.58
C GLY A 95 -18.55 -5.11 -4.28
N LEU A 96 -18.52 -4.35 -5.37
CA LEU A 96 -17.33 -4.14 -6.17
C LEU A 96 -16.55 -2.93 -5.63
N TYR A 97 -15.39 -3.20 -5.06
CA TYR A 97 -14.46 -2.19 -4.60
C TYR A 97 -13.39 -1.93 -5.65
N THR A 98 -12.96 -0.69 -5.72
CA THR A 98 -11.89 -0.22 -6.60
C THR A 98 -10.80 0.39 -5.74
N VAL A 99 -9.56 -0.05 -5.96
CA VAL A 99 -8.39 0.37 -5.17
C VAL A 99 -7.32 0.94 -6.09
N LYS A 100 -6.89 2.16 -5.81
CA LYS A 100 -5.84 2.88 -6.55
C LYS A 100 -4.74 3.32 -5.61
N VAL A 101 -3.49 3.24 -6.03
CA VAL A 101 -2.38 3.90 -5.32
C VAL A 101 -2.51 5.41 -5.52
N THR A 102 -2.48 6.18 -4.44
CA THR A 102 -2.65 7.65 -4.49
C THR A 102 -1.34 8.41 -4.67
N GLY A 103 -0.19 7.75 -4.53
CA GLY A 103 1.11 8.41 -4.51
C GLY A 103 2.23 7.67 -5.23
N GLY A 104 3.39 8.31 -5.25
CA GLY A 104 4.66 7.74 -5.71
C GLY A 104 5.61 7.51 -4.54
N ALA A 105 6.81 7.01 -4.85
CA ALA A 105 7.91 7.06 -3.91
C ALA A 105 8.32 8.53 -3.74
N HIS A 106 8.34 9.03 -2.52
CA HIS A 106 8.76 10.41 -2.23
C HIS A 106 10.22 10.66 -2.59
N ASP A 107 11.06 9.63 -2.46
CA ASP A 107 12.48 9.75 -2.72
C ASP A 107 13.06 8.44 -3.24
N VAL A 108 13.83 8.54 -4.32
CA VAL A 108 14.64 7.45 -4.88
C VAL A 108 16.07 7.94 -5.06
N ILE A 109 17.02 7.11 -4.61
CA ILE A 109 18.45 7.36 -4.69
C ILE A 109 19.10 6.23 -5.48
N GLN A 110 19.75 6.58 -6.59
CA GLN A 110 20.29 5.63 -7.58
C GLN A 110 21.65 6.06 -8.16
N ASP A 111 22.24 7.11 -7.59
CA ASP A 111 23.44 7.82 -8.06
C ASP A 111 24.64 7.61 -7.11
N GLY A 112 24.55 6.66 -6.19
CA GLY A 112 25.59 6.39 -5.20
C GLY A 112 25.55 7.31 -3.96
N THR A 113 24.63 8.28 -3.92
CA THR A 113 24.39 9.06 -2.70
C THR A 113 23.94 8.12 -1.57
N GLN A 114 24.45 8.35 -0.36
CA GLN A 114 24.05 7.57 0.81
C GLN A 114 22.76 8.15 1.41
N PRO A 115 21.68 7.36 1.61
CA PRO A 115 20.51 7.81 2.36
C PRO A 115 20.85 8.08 3.83
N PRO A 116 20.13 9.00 4.51
CA PRO A 116 18.92 9.68 4.03
C PRO A 116 19.18 10.97 3.26
N ARG A 117 18.26 11.32 2.34
CA ARG A 117 18.19 12.64 1.73
C ARG A 117 17.28 13.53 2.60
N PRO A 118 17.63 14.78 2.90
CA PRO A 118 16.72 15.71 3.56
C PRO A 118 15.48 16.00 2.70
N ARG A 119 14.36 16.32 3.34
CA ARG A 119 13.05 16.43 2.66
C ARG A 119 12.97 17.49 1.59
N ASP A 120 13.68 18.59 1.77
CA ASP A 120 13.75 19.70 0.81
C ASP A 120 14.45 19.32 -0.50
N ARG A 121 15.13 18.17 -0.54
CA ARG A 121 15.89 17.66 -1.69
C ARG A 121 15.29 16.40 -2.30
N PHE A 122 14.17 15.92 -1.80
CA PHE A 122 13.53 14.71 -2.30
C PHE A 122 13.36 14.70 -3.82
N GLN A 123 13.62 13.53 -4.42
CA GLN A 123 13.43 13.27 -5.84
C GLN A 123 12.27 12.28 -5.99
N PRO A 124 11.03 12.77 -6.09
CA PRO A 124 9.87 11.90 -6.15
C PRO A 124 9.81 11.14 -7.48
N VAL A 125 9.40 9.88 -7.40
CA VAL A 125 9.21 9.01 -8.56
C VAL A 125 7.80 8.45 -8.52
N GLY A 126 7.05 8.69 -9.61
CA GLY A 126 5.71 8.12 -9.78
C GLY A 126 5.75 6.60 -9.84
N LEU A 127 4.89 5.93 -9.07
CA LEU A 127 4.72 4.49 -9.15
C LEU A 127 3.65 4.18 -10.20
N ILE A 128 4.02 3.37 -11.19
CA ILE A 128 3.07 2.89 -12.21
C ILE A 128 2.36 1.67 -11.62
N CYS A 129 1.10 1.84 -11.27
CA CYS A 129 0.26 0.79 -10.69
C CYS A 129 -1.09 0.75 -11.42
N ASN A 130 -1.51 -0.45 -11.80
CA ASN A 130 -2.86 -0.67 -12.30
C ASN A 130 -3.85 -0.60 -11.13
N GLU A 131 -5.06 -0.14 -11.43
CA GLU A 131 -6.21 -0.25 -10.55
C GLU A 131 -6.47 -1.72 -10.18
N LEU A 132 -6.83 -1.96 -8.92
CA LEU A 132 -7.23 -3.27 -8.44
C LEU A 132 -8.73 -3.26 -8.13
N THR A 133 -9.45 -4.17 -8.78
CA THR A 133 -10.87 -4.41 -8.52
C THR A 133 -11.03 -5.61 -7.60
N LEU A 134 -11.80 -5.43 -6.52
CA LEU A 134 -12.08 -6.45 -5.50
C LEU A 134 -13.58 -6.72 -5.47
N ASP A 135 -13.98 -7.97 -5.72
CA ASP A 135 -15.37 -8.41 -5.55
C ASP A 135 -15.55 -8.98 -4.14
N VAL A 136 -16.10 -8.16 -3.24
CA VAL A 136 -16.32 -8.52 -1.84
C VAL A 136 -17.71 -9.16 -1.71
N LYS A 137 -17.72 -10.44 -1.34
CA LYS A 137 -18.95 -11.23 -1.21
C LYS A 137 -19.59 -11.02 0.15
N LYS A 138 -20.91 -11.21 0.20
CA LYS A 138 -21.65 -11.26 1.47
C LYS A 138 -21.17 -12.49 2.26
N GLY A 139 -20.87 -12.30 3.55
CA GLY A 139 -20.54 -13.42 4.43
C GLY A 139 -21.71 -14.39 4.54
N VAL A 140 -21.41 -15.69 4.46
CA VAL A 140 -22.38 -16.73 4.84
C VAL A 140 -22.49 -16.67 6.35
N ALA A 141 -23.72 -16.62 6.89
CA ALA A 141 -23.94 -16.66 8.33
C ALA A 141 -23.29 -17.93 8.88
N GLU A 142 -22.21 -17.78 9.65
CA GLU A 142 -21.58 -18.89 10.36
C GLU A 142 -22.58 -19.33 11.44
N ASN A 143 -23.25 -20.45 11.17
CA ASN A 143 -24.23 -21.03 12.07
C ASN A 143 -23.47 -21.47 13.33
N LYS A 144 -23.49 -20.65 14.38
CA LYS A 144 -22.95 -21.02 15.69
C LYS A 144 -23.80 -22.15 16.25
N VAL A 145 -23.31 -23.38 16.11
CA VAL A 145 -23.81 -24.50 16.91
C VAL A 145 -23.27 -24.29 18.32
N ASN A 146 -24.14 -23.82 19.22
CA ASN A 146 -23.87 -23.81 20.65
C ASN A 146 -23.82 -25.26 21.15
N TYR A 147 -22.76 -25.60 21.90
CA TYR A 147 -22.74 -26.75 22.81
C TYR A 147 -22.80 -26.21 24.25
#